data_AF-A0A536U055-F1
#
_entry.id   AF-A0A536U055-F1
#
_cell.length_a   1.000
_cell.length_b   1.000
_cell.length_c   1.000
_cell.angle_alpha   90.00
_cell.angle_beta   90.00
_cell.angle_gamma   90.00
#
_symmetry.space_group_name_H-M   'P 1'
#
loop_
_entity.id
_entity.type
_entity.pdbx_description
1 polymer ?
#
loop_
_entity_poly.entity_id
_entity_poly.type
_entity_poly.pdbx_seq_one_letter_code
_entity_poly.pdbx_strand_id
1 'polypeptide(L)' 'MAKAKSRKARGESVYRITELVGTSSVSWEDAAKRAIETAAGSLRDLRVADIVKLDVKV' A
#
# COMPACT_ATOMS: atom_id res chain seq x y z
N MET A 1 19.37 11.21 -42.75
CA MET A 1 19.45 10.08 -41.81
C MET A 1 18.91 10.55 -40.45
N ALA A 2 17.67 10.20 -40.09
CA ALA A 2 17.06 10.62 -38.83
C ALA A 2 17.20 9.49 -37.79
N LYS A 3 17.87 9.76 -36.66
CA LYS A 3 17.97 8.80 -35.56
C LYS A 3 16.62 8.71 -34.84
N ALA A 4 16.02 7.52 -34.85
CA ALA A 4 14.85 7.21 -34.04
C ALA A 4 15.22 7.29 -32.55
N LYS A 5 14.57 8.20 -31.83
CA LYS A 5 14.64 8.27 -30.35
C LYS A 5 14.12 6.94 -29.80
N SER A 6 14.97 6.22 -29.08
CA SER A 6 14.61 5.01 -28.33
C SER A 6 13.35 5.29 -27.49
N ARG A 7 12.27 4.56 -27.78
CA ARG A 7 11.08 4.50 -26.92
C ARG A 7 11.47 3.70 -25.68
N LYS A 8 12.01 4.37 -24.65
CA LYS A 8 12.15 3.80 -23.31
C LYS A 8 10.79 3.21 -22.92
N ALA A 9 10.75 1.92 -22.60
CA ALA A 9 9.52 1.20 -22.28
C ALA A 9 8.69 1.99 -21.24
N ARG A 10 7.58 2.60 -21.68
CA ARG A 10 6.52 3.05 -20.77
C ARG A 10 5.79 1.78 -20.34
N GLY A 11 6.09 1.23 -19.18
CA GLY A 11 5.30 0.09 -18.73
C GLY A 11 5.73 -0.55 -17.43
N GLU A 12 7.01 -0.51 -17.08
CA GLU A 12 7.48 -1.19 -15.86
C GLU A 12 7.54 -0.20 -14.69
N SER A 13 6.40 0.03 -14.05
CA SER A 13 6.36 0.73 -12.76
C SER A 13 6.61 -0.27 -11.64
N VAL A 14 7.69 -0.07 -10.90
CA VAL A 14 7.92 -0.78 -9.65
C VAL A 14 6.97 -0.24 -8.59
N TYR A 15 6.28 -1.12 -7.89
CA TYR A 15 5.48 -0.78 -6.72
C TYR A 15 5.96 -1.59 -5.52
N ARG A 16 5.82 -0.99 -4.33
CA ARG A 16 6.20 -1.62 -3.08
C ARG A 16 4.94 -2.11 -2.37
N ILE A 17 4.90 -3.40 -2.05
CA ILE A 17 3.93 -3.95 -1.10
C ILE A 17 4.53 -3.83 0.29
N THR A 18 3.76 -3.32 1.24
CA THR A 18 4.15 -3.25 2.66
C THR A 18 3.02 -3.86 3.48
N GLU A 19 3.34 -4.84 4.32
CA GLU A 19 2.38 -5.40 5.26
C GLU A 19 2.28 -4.51 6.50
N LEU A 20 1.06 -4.28 6.95
CA LEU A 20 0.75 -3.46 8.11
C LEU A 20 -0.12 -4.28 9.07
N VAL A 21 0.08 -4.06 10.37
CA VAL A 21 -0.77 -4.64 11.42
C VAL A 21 -1.42 -3.50 12.18
N GLY A 22 -2.75 -3.45 12.13
CA GLY A 22 -3.58 -2.56 12.92
C GLY A 22 -4.24 -3.32 14.05
N THR A 23 -4.53 -2.63 15.15
CA THR A 23 -5.35 -3.18 16.24
C THR A 23 -6.40 -2.16 16.63
N SER A 24 -7.55 -2.64 17.09
CA SER A 24 -8.60 -1.82 17.67
C SER A 24 -9.43 -2.66 18.62
N SER A 25 -9.95 -2.00 19.67
CA SER A 25 -10.95 -2.58 20.57
C SER A 25 -12.38 -2.43 20.03
N VAL A 26 -12.56 -1.75 18.90
CA VAL A 26 -13.89 -1.43 18.34
C VAL A 26 -14.28 -2.42 17.26
N SER A 27 -13.50 -2.49 16.18
CA SER A 27 -13.75 -3.41 15.07
C SER A 27 -12.50 -3.61 14.21
N TRP A 28 -12.54 -4.58 13.31
CA TRP A 28 -11.45 -4.82 12.37
C TRP A 28 -11.34 -3.69 11.32
N GLU A 29 -12.45 -3.06 10.93
CA GLU A 29 -12.46 -1.92 10.00
C GLU A 29 -11.75 -0.71 10.62
N ASP A 30 -12.00 -0.45 11.90
CA ASP A 30 -11.29 0.60 12.64
C ASP A 30 -9.80 0.28 12.77
N ALA A 31 -9.45 -0.98 13.06
CA ALA A 31 -8.05 -1.42 13.09
C ALA A 31 -7.33 -1.19 11.75
N ALA A 32 -7.96 -1.55 10.63
CA ALA A 32 -7.43 -1.34 9.29
C ALA A 32 -7.25 0.14 8.95
N LYS A 33 -8.27 0.97 9.25
CA LYS A 33 -8.21 2.41 9.06
C LYS A 33 -7.03 3.03 9.82
N ARG A 34 -6.88 2.70 11.10
CA ARG A 34 -5.79 3.22 11.96
C ARG A 34 -4.41 2.83 11.44
N ALA A 35 -4.24 1.61 10.94
CA ALA A 35 -2.97 1.16 10.35
C ALA A 35 -2.60 2.00 9.11
N ILE A 36 -3.58 2.25 8.22
CA ILE A 36 -3.38 3.04 7.01
C ILE A 36 -3.10 4.50 7.35
N GLU A 37 -3.85 5.11 8.26
CA GLU A 37 -3.64 6.50 8.70
C GLU A 37 -2.24 6.70 9.30
N THR A 38 -1.80 5.75 10.13
CA THR A 38 -0.45 5.76 10.72
C THR A 38 0.62 5.65 9.63
N ALA A 39 0.46 4.72 8.69
CA ALA A 39 1.39 4.52 7.58
C ALA A 39 1.44 5.76 6.67
N ALA A 40 0.32 6.44 6.42
CA ALA A 40 0.24 7.63 5.58
C ALA A 40 1.07 8.80 6.12
N GLY A 41 1.39 8.83 7.42
CA GLY A 41 2.29 9.83 8.01
C GLY A 41 3.74 9.72 7.52
N SER A 42 4.16 8.58 6.97
CA SER A 42 5.55 8.33 6.55
C SER A 42 5.69 7.75 5.14
N LEU A 43 4.71 6.97 4.68
CA LEU A 43 4.70 6.34 3.37
C LEU A 43 3.96 7.22 2.36
N ARG A 44 4.58 7.45 1.21
CA ARG A 44 3.97 8.12 0.06
C ARG A 44 3.38 7.10 -0.89
N ASP A 45 2.46 7.57 -1.75
CA ASP A 45 1.85 6.78 -2.82
C ASP A 45 1.11 5.52 -2.32
N LEU A 46 0.48 5.58 -1.14
CA LEU A 46 -0.48 4.56 -0.69
C LEU A 46 -1.73 4.63 -1.58
N ARG A 47 -2.08 3.53 -2.25
CA ARG A 47 -3.15 3.52 -3.27
C ARG A 47 -4.27 2.54 -2.95
N VAL A 48 -3.89 1.33 -2.55
CA VAL A 48 -4.80 0.22 -2.30
C VAL A 48 -4.25 -0.52 -1.08
N ALA A 49 -5.15 -0.97 -0.21
CA ALA A 49 -4.84 -1.84 0.91
C ALA A 49 -5.82 -3.00 0.90
N ASP A 50 -5.30 -4.22 0.94
CA ASP A 50 -6.08 -5.45 1.03
C ASP A 50 -5.92 -6.05 2.42
N ILE A 51 -7.01 -6.58 2.96
CA ILE A 51 -6.96 -7.33 4.23
C ILE A 51 -6.51 -8.75 3.92
N VAL A 52 -5.27 -9.06 4.27
CA VAL A 52 -4.67 -10.38 4.02
C VAL A 52 -4.92 -11.38 5.15
N LYS A 53 -5.14 -10.90 6.36
CA LYS A 53 -5.39 -11.72 7.55
C LYS A 53 -6.19 -10.93 8.58
N LEU A 54 -7.09 -11.64 9.27
CA LEU A 54 -7.78 -11.18 10.47
C LEU A 54 -7.48 -12.14 11.60
N ASP A 55 -7.16 -11.60 12.76
CA ASP A 55 -7.00 -12.34 14.01
C ASP A 55 -7.62 -11.56 15.17
N VAL A 56 -7.92 -12.28 16.25
CA VAL A 56 -8.53 -11.72 17.46
C VAL A 56 -7.74 -12.17 18.68
N LYS A 57 -7.59 -11.26 19.64
CA LYS A 57 -7.04 -11.53 20.96
C LYS A 57 -8.17 -11.62 21.97
N VAL A 58 -8.16 -12.67 22.78
CA VAL A 58 -9.05 -12.87 23.95
C VAL A 58 -8.29 -12.54 25.23
#